data_AF-A0A023FEB3-F1
#
_entry.id   AF-A0A023FEB3-F1
#
_cell.length_a   1.000
_cell.length_b   1.000
_cell.length_c   1.000
_cell.angle_alpha   90.00
_cell.angle_beta   90.00
_cell.angle_gamma   90.00
#
_symmetry.space_group_name_H-M   'P 1'
#
loop_
_entity.id
_entity.type
_entity.pdbx_description
1 polymer ?
#
loop_
_entity_poly.entity_id
_entity_poly.type
_entity_poly.pdbx_seq_one_letter_code
_entity_poly.pdbx_strand_id
1 'polypeptide(L)'
;MKRVSHLFIQQNWILLTLAQSIQLCIKHITFEKPKAPFIGAVFFYTFLVHTSMKEEYYDTDEGHAQNKKVLATQPYQEREIKQILHIRCQEEDVEMCDEALNVLTRIATETTLRYAIQLITTAHLVCKRRKGTEVSLQDVKRVYSLFWDEARSSQFLKEYQQEFMFNEMAADIEMEAA
;
A
#
# COMPACT_ATOMS: atom_id res chain seq x y z
N MET A 1 -18.39 38.29 -12.12
CA MET A 1 -18.09 38.15 -10.68
C MET A 1 -19.04 37.13 -10.03
N LYS A 2 -18.96 35.86 -10.45
CA LYS A 2 -19.72 34.72 -9.89
C LYS A 2 -19.01 33.43 -10.28
N ARG A 3 -17.97 33.02 -9.54
CA ARG A 3 -17.35 31.68 -9.71
C ARG A 3 -16.40 31.28 -8.56
N VAL A 4 -16.70 31.68 -7.31
CA VAL A 4 -15.88 31.30 -6.13
C VAL A 4 -16.67 30.52 -5.08
N SER A 5 -17.99 30.37 -5.23
CA SER A 5 -18.84 29.72 -4.21
C SER A 5 -18.94 28.19 -4.30
N HIS A 6 -18.53 27.56 -5.41
CA HIS A 6 -18.67 26.10 -5.56
C HIS A 6 -17.47 25.30 -5.01
N LEU A 7 -16.31 25.94 -4.79
CA LEU A 7 -15.11 25.29 -4.24
C LEU A 7 -15.13 25.23 -2.70
N PHE A 8 -15.96 26.04 -2.05
CA PHE A 8 -16.04 26.11 -0.59
C PHE A 8 -16.88 24.99 0.03
N ILE A 9 -17.75 24.34 -0.77
CA ILE A 9 -18.62 23.24 -0.31
C ILE A 9 -17.90 21.88 -0.40
N GLN A 10 -16.92 21.73 -1.30
CA GLN A 10 -16.14 20.48 -1.44
C GLN A 10 -15.06 20.32 -0.34
N GLN A 11 -14.48 21.41 0.16
CA GLN A 11 -13.49 21.36 1.25
C GLN A 11 -14.11 20.95 2.60
N ASN A 12 -15.38 21.26 2.82
CA ASN A 12 -16.05 21.00 4.10
C ASN A 12 -16.60 19.56 4.23
N TRP A 13 -16.76 18.85 3.12
CA TRP A 13 -17.30 17.48 3.08
C TRP A 13 -16.26 16.40 3.42
N ILE A 14 -14.99 16.66 3.10
CA ILE A 14 -13.86 15.79 3.48
C ILE A 14 -13.58 15.90 5.00
N LEU A 15 -13.73 17.09 5.58
CA LEU A 15 -13.57 17.30 7.03
C LEU A 15 -14.68 16.62 7.85
N LEU A 16 -15.90 16.53 7.32
CA LEU A 16 -17.03 15.88 8.02
C LEU A 16 -16.92 14.34 8.00
N THR A 17 -16.41 13.76 6.92
CA THR A 17 -16.20 12.30 6.78
C THR A 17 -14.98 11.81 7.58
N LEU A 18 -13.93 12.64 7.72
CA LEU A 18 -12.83 12.40 8.65
C LEU A 18 -13.27 12.47 10.11
N ALA A 19 -14.13 13.43 10.48
CA ALA A 19 -14.65 13.56 11.84
C ALA A 19 -15.51 12.35 12.28
N GLN A 20 -16.33 11.79 11.38
CA GLN A 20 -17.13 10.60 11.69
C GLN A 20 -16.30 9.31 11.79
N SER A 21 -15.21 9.18 11.03
CA SER A 21 -14.27 8.04 11.15
C SER A 21 -13.50 8.07 12.46
N ILE A 22 -13.10 9.25 12.93
CA ILE A 22 -12.43 9.42 14.23
C ILE A 22 -13.39 9.10 15.38
N GLN A 23 -14.66 9.49 15.28
CA GLN A 23 -15.67 9.19 16.31
C GLN A 23 -15.98 7.68 16.43
N LEU A 24 -15.88 6.92 15.32
CA LEU A 24 -16.05 5.46 15.31
C LEU A 24 -14.84 4.74 15.93
N CYS A 25 -13.62 5.24 15.67
CA CYS A 25 -12.40 4.76 16.32
C CYS A 25 -12.43 4.98 17.85
N ILE A 26 -12.95 6.12 18.32
CA ILE A 26 -13.03 6.40 19.76
C ILE A 26 -14.01 5.45 20.49
N LYS A 27 -15.12 5.02 19.86
CA LYS A 27 -16.06 4.06 20.45
C LYS A 27 -15.51 2.64 20.59
N HIS A 28 -14.51 2.27 19.80
CA HIS A 28 -13.85 0.96 19.89
C HIS A 28 -12.66 0.92 20.87
N ILE A 29 -12.20 2.08 21.36
CA ILE A 29 -11.03 2.22 22.25
C ILE A 29 -11.39 2.07 23.75
N THR A 30 -12.67 2.10 24.15
CA THR A 30 -13.05 2.06 25.59
C THR A 30 -13.13 0.67 26.21
N PHE A 31 -12.55 -0.37 25.59
CA PHE A 31 -12.57 -1.71 26.19
C PHE A 31 -11.29 -2.51 25.94
N GLU A 32 -10.13 -1.95 26.27
CA GLU A 32 -9.03 -2.61 27.01
C GLU A 32 -7.88 -1.61 27.24
N LYS A 33 -7.03 -1.89 28.22
CA LYS A 33 -6.41 -0.92 29.15
C LYS A 33 -5.40 0.10 28.56
N PRO A 34 -5.17 1.25 29.26
CA PRO A 34 -4.44 2.38 28.72
C PRO A 34 -2.92 2.29 28.94
N LYS A 35 -2.13 2.38 27.85
CA LYS A 35 -0.74 2.85 27.88
C LYS A 35 -0.43 3.75 26.67
N ALA A 36 -0.59 5.05 26.91
CA ALA A 36 0.18 6.19 26.38
C ALA A 36 0.17 6.51 24.85
N PRO A 37 0.52 7.76 24.47
CA PRO A 37 -0.02 8.47 23.31
C PRO A 37 0.81 8.27 22.04
N PHE A 38 0.37 7.40 21.13
CA PHE A 38 1.10 7.14 19.87
C PHE A 38 0.33 7.47 18.58
N ILE A 39 -0.92 7.91 18.69
CA ILE A 39 -1.81 8.13 17.53
C ILE A 39 -1.33 9.29 16.62
N GLY A 40 -0.52 10.22 17.13
CA GLY A 40 0.03 11.33 16.33
C GLY A 40 1.17 10.95 15.37
N ALA A 41 1.93 9.89 15.66
CA ALA A 41 3.11 9.51 14.87
C ALA A 41 2.77 8.62 13.66
N VAL A 42 1.67 7.86 13.73
CA VAL A 42 1.27 6.87 12.71
C VAL A 42 0.85 7.55 11.40
N PHE A 43 0.27 8.74 11.48
CA PHE A 43 -0.15 9.50 10.29
C PHE A 43 1.03 10.14 9.54
N PHE A 44 2.11 10.49 10.25
CA PHE A 44 3.31 11.09 9.66
C PHE A 44 4.22 10.03 9.00
N TYR A 45 4.26 8.81 9.55
CA TYR A 45 5.05 7.71 8.99
C TYR A 45 4.41 7.05 7.76
N THR A 46 3.08 7.04 7.65
CA THR A 46 2.40 6.55 6.43
C THR A 46 2.75 7.40 5.20
N PHE A 47 3.01 8.71 5.37
CA PHE A 47 3.44 9.61 4.29
C PHE A 47 4.92 9.43 3.92
N LEU A 48 5.79 9.13 4.88
CA LEU A 48 7.22 8.95 4.63
C LEU A 48 7.57 7.59 3.98
N VAL A 49 6.69 6.60 4.10
CA VAL A 49 6.90 5.23 3.56
C VAL A 49 6.44 5.10 2.11
N HIS A 50 5.80 6.13 1.54
CA HIS A 50 5.49 6.15 0.11
C HIS A 50 6.73 6.39 -0.78
N THR A 51 7.88 6.72 -0.19
CA THR A 51 9.17 6.88 -0.88
C THR A 51 10.27 6.16 -0.12
N SER A 52 10.16 4.84 0.03
CA SER A 52 11.26 4.01 0.52
C SER A 52 12.22 3.75 -0.63
N MET A 53 13.31 4.51 -0.65
CA MET A 53 14.32 4.54 -1.69
C MET A 53 15.57 5.12 -1.00
N LYS A 54 16.69 4.38 -0.95
CA LYS A 54 17.92 4.79 -0.22
C LYS A 54 18.53 6.04 -0.85
N GLU A 55 18.86 7.07 -0.07
CA GLU A 55 19.51 8.28 -0.60
C GLU A 55 21.01 8.06 -0.84
N GLU A 56 21.46 8.23 -2.09
CA GLU A 56 22.86 8.50 -2.44
C GLU A 56 22.97 9.80 -3.26
N TYR A 57 24.00 10.59 -2.96
CA TYR A 57 24.22 11.96 -3.46
C TYR A 57 25.11 11.97 -4.71
N TYR A 58 24.62 12.55 -5.81
CA TYR A 58 25.41 12.78 -7.03
C TYR A 58 25.21 14.22 -7.53
N ASP A 59 26.31 14.96 -7.72
CA ASP A 59 26.30 16.28 -8.37
C ASP A 59 26.24 16.07 -9.90
N THR A 60 25.23 16.63 -10.55
CA THR A 60 25.04 16.55 -12.00
C THR A 60 25.55 17.84 -12.64
N ASP A 61 26.81 17.84 -13.07
CA ASP A 61 27.36 18.90 -13.92
C ASP A 61 27.03 18.60 -15.38
N GLU A 62 25.99 19.25 -15.93
CA GLU A 62 26.07 19.95 -17.23
C GLU A 62 24.70 20.46 -17.73
N GLY A 63 24.70 21.72 -18.20
CA GLY A 63 23.81 22.23 -19.25
C GLY A 63 22.51 22.91 -18.83
N HIS A 64 21.56 22.20 -18.22
CA HIS A 64 20.16 22.69 -18.18
C HIS A 64 19.40 22.46 -16.86
N ALA A 65 19.96 21.73 -15.90
CA ALA A 65 19.34 21.38 -14.61
C ALA A 65 19.94 22.12 -13.40
N GLN A 66 20.53 23.29 -13.60
CA GLN A 66 21.51 23.91 -12.69
C GLN A 66 21.06 24.28 -11.26
N ASN A 67 19.78 24.05 -10.88
CA ASN A 67 19.31 24.31 -9.50
C ASN A 67 18.61 23.11 -8.84
N LYS A 68 18.63 21.90 -9.44
CA LYS A 68 18.00 20.72 -8.84
C LYS A 68 19.04 19.63 -8.58
N LYS A 69 19.39 19.44 -7.30
CA LYS A 69 20.11 18.25 -6.85
C LYS A 69 19.19 17.05 -6.96
N VAL A 70 19.59 16.04 -7.72
CA VAL A 70 18.84 14.79 -7.88
C VAL A 70 19.53 13.74 -7.04
N LEU A 71 18.81 13.24 -6.03
CA LEU A 71 19.26 12.10 -5.24
C LEU A 71 18.78 10.84 -5.96
N ALA A 72 19.73 10.02 -6.41
CA ALA A 72 19.43 8.74 -7.00
C ALA A 72 19.21 7.73 -5.89
N THR A 73 18.28 6.81 -6.12
CA THR A 73 17.85 5.91 -5.09
C THR A 73 17.98 4.46 -5.50
N GLN A 74 18.54 3.64 -4.61
CA GLN A 74 18.83 2.23 -4.89
C GLN A 74 17.72 1.29 -4.40
N PRO A 75 17.51 0.14 -5.08
CA PRO A 75 16.59 -0.88 -4.63
C PRO A 75 17.08 -1.53 -3.32
N TYR A 76 16.12 -1.94 -2.49
CA TYR A 76 16.42 -2.66 -1.24
C TYR A 76 16.86 -4.10 -1.51
N GLN A 77 17.75 -4.58 -0.65
CA GLN A 77 18.11 -5.99 -0.60
C GLN A 77 17.09 -6.78 0.21
N GLU A 78 17.00 -8.10 -0.01
CA GLU A 78 16.06 -8.99 0.71
C GLU A 78 16.16 -8.87 2.24
N ARG A 79 17.39 -8.74 2.77
CA ARG A 79 17.63 -8.58 4.21
C ARG A 79 16.99 -7.30 4.76
N GLU A 80 17.04 -6.23 3.99
CA GLU A 80 16.49 -4.92 4.35
C GLU A 80 14.98 -4.93 4.24
N ILE A 81 14.44 -5.59 3.21
CA ILE A 81 13.00 -5.82 3.06
C ILE A 81 12.44 -6.54 4.29
N LYS A 82 13.11 -7.61 4.75
CA LYS A 82 12.69 -8.33 5.97
C LYS A 82 12.68 -7.43 7.20
N GLN A 83 13.69 -6.57 7.36
CA GLN A 83 13.74 -5.61 8.47
C GLN A 83 12.61 -4.58 8.39
N ILE A 84 12.33 -4.05 7.20
CA ILE A 84 11.24 -3.09 6.98
C ILE A 84 9.90 -3.74 7.34
N LEU A 85 9.64 -4.98 6.89
CA LEU A 85 8.42 -5.72 7.22
C LEU A 85 8.30 -5.99 8.72
N HIS A 86 9.41 -6.29 9.39
CA HIS A 86 9.42 -6.49 10.85
C HIS A 86 9.05 -5.21 11.60
N ILE A 87 9.63 -4.06 11.21
CA ILE A 87 9.29 -2.75 11.79
C ILE A 87 7.79 -2.44 11.55
N ARG A 88 7.27 -2.75 10.35
CA ARG A 88 5.84 -2.57 10.03
C ARG A 88 4.93 -3.41 10.93
N CYS A 89 5.30 -4.66 11.19
CA CYS A 89 4.55 -5.53 12.12
C CYS A 89 4.54 -4.94 13.54
N GLN A 90 5.66 -4.38 14.00
CA GLN A 90 5.75 -3.71 15.29
C GLN A 90 4.92 -2.42 15.35
N GLU A 91 4.94 -1.60 14.29
CA GLU A 91 4.16 -0.36 14.20
C GLU A 91 2.65 -0.62 14.19
N GLU A 92 2.20 -1.69 13.53
CA GLU A 92 0.79 -2.08 13.45
C GLU A 92 0.31 -2.95 14.62
N ASP A 93 1.18 -3.25 15.58
CA ASP A 93 0.91 -4.14 16.73
C ASP A 93 0.38 -5.52 16.27
N VAL A 94 1.12 -6.14 15.34
CA VAL A 94 0.80 -7.45 14.74
C VAL A 94 1.88 -8.46 15.12
N GLU A 95 1.49 -9.47 15.89
CA GLU A 95 2.34 -10.64 16.15
C GLU A 95 2.29 -11.59 14.95
N MET A 96 3.45 -11.88 14.35
CA MET A 96 3.58 -12.78 13.19
C MET A 96 4.59 -13.89 13.46
N CYS A 97 4.28 -15.11 12.99
CA CYS A 97 5.25 -16.21 12.99
C CYS A 97 6.43 -15.90 12.06
N ASP A 98 7.64 -16.33 12.44
CA ASP A 98 8.85 -16.18 11.63
C ASP A 98 8.71 -16.83 10.23
N GLU A 99 8.02 -17.96 10.13
CA GLU A 99 7.72 -18.62 8.85
C GLU A 99 6.85 -17.75 7.94
N ALA A 100 5.85 -17.07 8.52
CA ALA A 100 4.97 -16.16 7.77
C ALA A 100 5.74 -14.93 7.28
N LEU A 101 6.61 -14.38 8.12
CA LEU A 101 7.47 -13.24 7.77
C LEU A 101 8.46 -13.59 6.64
N ASN A 102 9.04 -14.79 6.66
CA ASN A 102 9.91 -15.27 5.58
C ASN A 102 9.16 -15.39 4.25
N VAL A 103 7.93 -15.90 4.26
CA VAL A 103 7.11 -16.00 3.05
C VAL A 103 6.67 -14.62 2.54
N LEU A 104 6.29 -13.70 3.43
CA LEU A 104 6.00 -12.31 3.07
C LEU A 104 7.21 -11.61 2.45
N THR A 105 8.42 -11.88 2.97
CA THR A 105 9.67 -11.33 2.41
C THR A 105 9.88 -11.80 0.97
N ARG A 106 9.65 -13.09 0.69
CA ARG A 106 9.74 -13.63 -0.69
C ARG A 106 8.70 -13.02 -1.62
N ILE A 107 7.46 -12.87 -1.15
CA ILE A 107 6.40 -12.19 -1.91
C ILE A 107 6.82 -10.74 -2.22
N ALA A 108 7.40 -10.03 -1.25
CA ALA A 108 7.86 -8.66 -1.42
C ALA A 108 9.00 -8.54 -2.45
N THR A 109 9.90 -9.53 -2.53
CA THR A 109 10.97 -9.56 -3.54
C THR A 109 10.47 -9.91 -4.94
N GLU A 110 9.44 -10.74 -5.06
CA GLU A 110 8.87 -11.13 -6.36
C GLU A 110 7.90 -10.08 -6.93
N THR A 111 7.26 -9.30 -6.05
CA THR A 111 6.23 -8.32 -6.43
C THR A 111 6.66 -6.89 -6.09
N THR A 112 6.06 -6.29 -5.05
CA THR A 112 6.41 -4.96 -4.55
C THR A 112 6.34 -4.93 -3.02
N LEU A 113 7.20 -4.12 -2.41
CA LEU A 113 7.20 -3.91 -0.96
C LEU A 113 5.86 -3.36 -0.45
N ARG A 114 5.22 -2.48 -1.25
CA ARG A 114 3.90 -1.90 -0.93
C ARG A 114 2.84 -2.99 -0.77
N TYR A 115 2.80 -3.94 -1.70
CA TYR A 115 1.85 -5.05 -1.64
C TYR A 115 2.06 -5.90 -0.39
N ALA A 116 3.31 -6.23 -0.06
CA ALA A 116 3.61 -6.99 1.16
C ALA A 116 3.18 -6.27 2.46
N ILE A 117 3.31 -4.94 2.54
CA ILE A 117 2.82 -4.16 3.69
C ILE A 117 1.29 -4.22 3.79
N GLN A 118 0.58 -4.11 2.66
CA GLN A 118 -0.89 -4.25 2.65
C GLN A 118 -1.35 -5.64 3.11
N LEU A 119 -0.55 -6.68 2.81
CA LEU A 119 -0.81 -8.04 3.27
C LEU A 119 -0.67 -8.19 4.79
N ILE A 120 0.18 -7.41 5.47
CA ILE A 120 0.32 -7.44 6.94
C ILE A 120 -1.01 -7.09 7.61
N THR A 121 -1.57 -5.94 7.26
CA THR A 121 -2.83 -5.45 7.87
C THR A 121 -3.99 -6.40 7.57
N THR A 122 -4.09 -6.90 6.34
CA THR A 122 -5.17 -7.80 5.94
C THR A 122 -5.02 -9.20 6.54
N ALA A 123 -3.80 -9.72 6.71
CA ALA A 123 -3.54 -10.99 7.41
C ALA A 123 -3.88 -10.88 8.90
N HIS A 124 -3.62 -9.73 9.53
CA HIS A 124 -4.07 -9.46 10.90
C HIS A 124 -5.59 -9.52 11.04
N LEU A 125 -6.33 -8.93 10.09
CA LEU A 125 -7.80 -8.99 10.10
C LEU A 125 -8.33 -10.42 9.97
N VAL A 126 -7.69 -11.25 9.14
CA VAL A 126 -8.04 -12.67 9.01
C VAL A 126 -7.74 -13.44 10.31
N CYS A 127 -6.60 -13.18 10.94
CA CYS A 127 -6.22 -13.77 12.21
C CYS A 127 -7.21 -13.38 13.33
N LYS A 128 -7.56 -12.10 13.43
CA LYS A 128 -8.58 -11.58 14.36
C LYS A 128 -9.95 -12.25 14.15
N ARG A 129 -10.35 -12.46 12.89
CA ARG A 129 -11.60 -13.19 12.57
C ARG A 129 -11.55 -14.65 13.04
N ARG A 130 -10.38 -15.30 13.00
CA ARG A 130 -10.16 -16.64 13.57
C ARG A 130 -10.10 -16.65 15.10
N LYS A 131 -10.05 -15.48 15.74
CA LYS A 131 -9.72 -15.30 17.17
C LYS A 131 -8.32 -15.84 17.51
N GLY A 132 -7.39 -15.77 16.56
CA GLY A 132 -5.97 -16.07 16.80
C GLY A 132 -5.25 -14.86 17.38
N THR A 133 -4.20 -15.12 18.15
CA THR A 133 -3.31 -14.08 18.71
C THR A 133 -2.18 -13.73 17.74
N GLU A 134 -1.65 -14.74 17.06
CA GLU A 134 -0.49 -14.62 16.15
C GLU A 134 -0.89 -14.99 14.71
N VAL A 135 -0.41 -14.22 13.73
CA VAL A 135 -0.63 -14.47 12.31
C VAL A 135 0.19 -15.66 11.84
N SER A 136 -0.51 -16.68 11.36
CA SER A 136 0.08 -17.92 10.86
C SER A 136 0.28 -17.89 9.34
N LEU A 137 1.08 -18.82 8.81
CA LEU A 137 1.30 -18.97 7.36
C LEU A 137 0.00 -19.16 6.58
N GLN A 138 -1.01 -19.81 7.18
CA GLN A 138 -2.31 -20.04 6.56
C GLN A 138 -3.05 -18.73 6.29
N ASP A 139 -2.92 -17.76 7.18
CA ASP A 139 -3.58 -16.46 7.06
C ASP A 139 -2.98 -15.66 5.89
N VAL A 140 -1.64 -15.66 5.77
CA VAL A 140 -0.93 -15.04 4.63
C VAL A 140 -1.34 -15.68 3.30
N LYS A 141 -1.38 -17.03 3.23
CA LYS A 141 -1.82 -17.75 2.03
C LYS A 141 -3.27 -17.41 1.67
N ARG A 142 -4.15 -17.30 2.67
CA ARG A 142 -5.55 -16.95 2.46
C ARG A 142 -5.67 -15.54 1.88
N VAL A 143 -4.96 -14.57 2.43
CA VAL A 143 -4.98 -13.19 1.95
C VAL A 143 -4.38 -13.09 0.55
N TYR A 144 -3.28 -13.79 0.27
CA TYR A 144 -2.66 -13.82 -1.05
C TYR A 144 -3.58 -14.38 -2.16
N SER A 145 -4.52 -15.26 -1.79
CA SER A 145 -5.56 -15.75 -2.72
C SER A 145 -6.69 -14.74 -2.97
N LEU A 146 -6.94 -13.84 -2.00
CA LEU A 146 -8.03 -12.87 -2.05
C LEU A 146 -7.60 -11.56 -2.73
N PHE A 147 -6.38 -11.11 -2.46
CA PHE A 147 -5.83 -9.87 -3.01
C PHE A 147 -4.79 -10.19 -4.05
N TRP A 148 -4.90 -9.52 -5.20
CA TRP A 148 -3.98 -9.68 -6.31
C TRP A 148 -3.02 -8.51 -6.37
N ASP A 149 -1.81 -8.77 -6.83
CA ASP A 149 -0.83 -7.74 -7.20
C ASP A 149 -1.05 -7.28 -8.65
N GLU A 150 -0.36 -6.22 -9.02
CA GLU A 150 -0.43 -5.59 -10.34
C GLU A 150 -0.06 -6.56 -11.48
N ALA A 151 1.00 -7.36 -11.30
CA ALA A 151 1.49 -8.24 -12.36
C ALA A 151 0.50 -9.37 -12.64
N ARG A 152 -0.01 -10.03 -11.59
CA ARG A 152 -1.08 -11.02 -11.73
C ARG A 152 -2.33 -10.39 -12.35
N SER A 153 -2.76 -9.23 -11.87
CA SER A 153 -3.97 -8.55 -12.37
C SER A 153 -3.86 -8.21 -13.85
N SER A 154 -2.68 -7.76 -14.29
CA SER A 154 -2.42 -7.46 -15.70
C SER A 154 -2.44 -8.73 -16.57
N GLN A 155 -1.97 -9.87 -16.06
CA GLN A 155 -2.04 -11.14 -16.76
C GLN A 155 -3.48 -11.62 -16.94
N PHE A 156 -4.29 -11.55 -15.87
CA PHE A 156 -5.70 -11.92 -15.97
C PHE A 156 -6.46 -11.04 -16.96
N LEU A 157 -6.22 -9.73 -16.96
CA LEU A 157 -6.83 -8.86 -17.97
C LEU A 157 -6.41 -9.22 -19.40
N LYS A 158 -5.18 -9.74 -19.60
CA LYS A 158 -4.70 -10.21 -20.91
C LYS A 158 -5.38 -11.51 -21.34
N GLU A 159 -5.60 -12.45 -20.42
CA GLU A 159 -6.24 -13.73 -20.72
C GLU A 159 -7.73 -13.57 -21.09
N TYR A 160 -8.42 -12.62 -20.45
CA TYR A 160 -9.85 -12.39 -20.65
C TYR A 160 -10.14 -11.17 -21.56
N GLN A 161 -9.17 -10.73 -22.37
CA GLN A 161 -9.32 -9.54 -23.25
C GLN A 161 -10.57 -9.57 -24.12
N GLN A 162 -10.95 -10.75 -24.60
CA GLN A 162 -12.09 -10.94 -25.51
C GLN A 162 -13.44 -10.69 -24.83
N GLU A 163 -13.53 -10.81 -23.50
CA GLU A 163 -14.74 -10.60 -22.72
C GLU A 163 -14.91 -9.13 -22.27
N PHE A 164 -13.88 -8.30 -22.44
CA PHE A 164 -13.91 -6.89 -22.05
C PHE A 164 -14.35 -5.98 -23.21
N MET A 165 -15.02 -4.88 -22.84
CA MET A 165 -15.73 -3.95 -23.75
C MET A 165 -14.87 -3.33 -24.87
N PHE A 166 -13.54 -3.40 -24.80
CA PHE A 166 -12.63 -2.75 -25.76
C PHE A 166 -12.02 -3.71 -26.80
N ASN A 167 -12.54 -4.93 -26.95
CA ASN A 167 -12.07 -5.87 -27.97
C ASN A 167 -12.48 -5.49 -29.41
N GLU A 168 -13.43 -4.56 -29.60
CA GLU A 168 -13.92 -4.15 -30.93
C GLU A 168 -12.94 -3.26 -31.72
N MET A 169 -12.03 -2.52 -31.05
CA MET A 169 -11.05 -1.68 -31.76
C MET A 169 -10.01 -2.49 -32.55
N ALA A 170 -9.78 -3.76 -32.20
CA ALA A 170 -8.91 -4.65 -32.98
C ALA A 170 -9.59 -5.11 -34.27
N ALA A 171 -10.92 -5.26 -34.26
CA ALA A 171 -11.69 -5.61 -35.46
C ALA A 171 -11.79 -4.43 -36.44
N ASP A 172 -11.87 -3.20 -35.93
CA ASP A 172 -11.95 -2.00 -36.76
C ASP A 172 -10.63 -1.68 -37.48
N ILE A 173 -9.47 -1.95 -36.85
CA ILE A 173 -8.15 -1.75 -37.47
C ILE A 173 -7.90 -2.74 -38.62
N GLU A 174 -8.42 -3.96 -38.53
CA GLU A 174 -8.32 -4.95 -39.61
C GLU A 174 -9.27 -4.65 -40.78
N MET A 175 -10.38 -3.96 -40.53
CA MET A 175 -11.33 -3.55 -41.59
C MET A 175 -10.88 -2.30 -42.38
N GLU A 176 -10.05 -1.43 -41.81
CA GLU A 176 -9.57 -0.22 -42.52
C GLU A 176 -8.29 -0.46 -43.35
N ALA A 177 -7.67 -1.64 -43.20
CA ALA A 177 -6.50 -2.07 -43.96
C ALA A 177 -6.81 -2.99 -45.16
N ALA A 178 -8.10 -3.29 -45.42
CA ALA A 178 -8.59 -4.16 -46.51
C ALA A 178 -9.38 -3.36 -47.56
#